data_AF-A0A944YT66-F1
#
_entry.id   AF-A0A944YT66-F1
#
_cell.length_a   1.000
_cell.length_b   1.000
_cell.length_c   1.000
_cell.angle_alpha   90.00
_cell.angle_beta   90.00
_cell.angle_gamma   90.00
#
_symmetry.space_group_name_H-M   'P 1'
#
loop_
_entity.id
_entity.type
_entity.pdbx_description
1 polymer ?
#
loop_
_entity_poly.entity_id
_entity_poly.type
_entity_poly.pdbx_seq_one_letter_code
_entity_poly.pdbx_strand_id
1 'polypeptide(L)'
;MPYKKFDLIVEAFNKNGRKLILVTNTDNKLYRELREKSKDNIEWKFNISNEEKNELFSQAKAFLFPPEEDFGLVPIEAMAC
;
A
#
# COMPACT_ATOMS: atom_id res chain seq x y z
N MET A 1 -10.22 -12.33 5.28
CA MET A 1 -9.00 -12.59 4.47
C MET A 1 -8.04 -11.41 4.67
N PRO A 2 -6.71 -11.52 4.53
CA PRO A 2 -5.84 -10.35 4.73
C PRO A 2 -6.00 -9.43 3.52
N TYR A 3 -6.96 -8.52 3.62
CA TYR A 3 -7.62 -7.85 2.49
C TYR A 3 -6.80 -6.78 1.77
N LYS A 4 -5.52 -6.57 2.12
CA LYS A 4 -4.71 -5.53 1.48
C LYS A 4 -3.27 -5.99 1.43
N LYS A 5 -2.65 -6.05 0.25
CA LYS A 5 -1.25 -6.49 0.04
C LYS A 5 -0.19 -5.53 0.65
N PHE A 6 -0.54 -4.78 1.70
CA PHE A 6 0.38 -3.94 2.47
C PHE A 6 1.50 -4.77 3.08
N ASP A 7 1.24 -6.01 3.49
CA ASP A 7 2.28 -6.91 4.01
C ASP A 7 3.42 -7.10 2.99
N LEU A 8 3.07 -7.40 1.74
CA LEU A 8 4.04 -7.62 0.67
C LEU A 8 4.84 -6.36 0.37
N ILE A 9 4.18 -5.19 0.38
CA ILE A 9 4.85 -3.91 0.16
C ILE A 9 5.83 -3.64 1.32
N VAL A 10 5.39 -3.76 2.56
CA VAL A 10 6.25 -3.55 3.73
C VAL A 10 7.43 -4.51 3.71
N GLU A 11 7.21 -5.80 3.41
CA GLU A 11 8.28 -6.79 3.30
C GLU A 11 9.29 -6.43 2.19
N ALA A 12 8.81 -6.07 1.00
CA ALA A 12 9.67 -5.73 -0.13
C ALA A 12 10.55 -4.51 0.18
N PHE A 13 9.99 -3.47 0.82
CA PHE A 13 10.73 -2.27 1.17
C PHE A 13 11.62 -2.44 2.41
N ASN A 14 11.26 -3.32 3.34
CA ASN A 14 12.15 -3.76 4.42
C ASN A 14 13.39 -4.51 3.88
N LYS A 15 13.26 -5.24 2.78
CA LYS A 15 14.37 -5.95 2.12
C LYS A 15 15.23 -5.02 1.27
N ASN A 16 14.63 -4.11 0.51
CA ASN A 16 15.36 -3.26 -0.44
C ASN A 16 15.89 -1.95 0.17
N GLY A 17 15.42 -1.53 1.35
CA GLY A 17 15.88 -0.34 2.07
C GLY A 17 15.50 1.01 1.43
N ARG A 18 14.68 1.02 0.37
CA ARG A 18 14.24 2.25 -0.29
C ARG A 18 13.18 2.96 0.54
N LYS A 19 13.09 4.29 0.42
CA LYS A 19 12.07 5.07 1.14
C LYS A 19 10.66 4.66 0.67
N LEU A 20 9.77 4.41 1.62
CA LEU A 20 8.36 4.17 1.41
C LEU A 20 7.54 5.08 2.33
N ILE A 21 6.52 5.73 1.81
CA ILE A 21 5.52 6.45 2.61
C ILE A 21 4.20 5.69 2.46
N LEU A 22 3.68 5.16 3.57
CA LEU A 22 2.41 4.45 3.61
C LEU A 22 1.37 5.31 4.29
N VAL A 23 0.29 5.59 3.56
CA VAL A 23 -0.84 6.37 4.03
C VAL A 23 -2.02 5.46 4.31
N THR A 24 -2.59 5.53 5.52
CA THR A 24 -3.82 4.82 5.88
C THR A 24 -4.71 5.71 6.75
N ASN A 25 -6.01 5.47 6.72
CA ASN A 25 -7.00 6.07 7.62
C ASN A 25 -7.59 5.05 8.61
N THR A 26 -7.07 3.82 8.60
CA THR A 26 -7.60 2.71 9.40
C THR A 26 -6.54 2.22 10.38
N ASP A 27 -6.85 2.26 11.68
CA ASP A 27 -6.05 1.66 12.75
C ASP A 27 -6.61 0.27 13.08
N ASN A 28 -6.30 -0.70 12.21
CA ASN A 28 -6.66 -2.09 12.41
C ASN A 28 -5.46 -2.91 12.91
N LYS A 29 -5.71 -4.16 13.33
CA LYS A 29 -4.68 -5.09 13.78
C LYS A 29 -3.52 -5.21 12.77
N LEU A 30 -3.85 -5.30 11.48
CA LEU A 30 -2.86 -5.40 10.40
C LEU A 30 -1.94 -4.17 10.33
N TYR A 31 -2.50 -2.95 10.43
CA TYR A 31 -1.72 -1.72 10.47
C TYR A 31 -0.74 -1.72 11.64
N ARG A 32 -1.18 -2.12 12.84
CA ARG A 32 -0.31 -2.17 14.03
C ARG A 32 0.83 -3.17 13.84
N GLU A 33 0.52 -4.38 13.39
CA GLU A 33 1.51 -5.43 13.13
C GLU A 33 2.53 -5.01 12.06
N LEU A 34 2.08 -4.37 10.98
CA LEU A 34 2.97 -3.91 9.92
C LEU A 34 3.81 -2.70 10.31
N ARG A 35 3.25 -1.80 11.11
CA ARG A 35 3.97 -0.66 11.66
C ARG A 35 5.10 -1.11 12.59
N GLU A 36 4.85 -2.11 13.44
CA GLU A 36 5.89 -2.69 14.31
C GLU A 36 6.99 -3.41 13.52
N LYS A 37 6.65 -4.05 12.39
CA LYS A 37 7.62 -4.72 11.51
C LYS A 37 8.37 -3.78 10.57
N SER A 38 7.96 -2.52 10.47
CA SER A 38 8.53 -1.56 9.54
C SER A 38 9.90 -1.08 10.02
N LYS A 39 10.88 -1.04 9.10
CA LYS A 39 12.18 -0.41 9.35
C LYS A 39 12.11 1.11 9.16
N ASP A 40 13.18 1.80 9.53
CA ASP A 40 13.30 3.26 9.52
C ASP A 40 13.10 3.91 8.13
N ASN A 41 13.21 3.14 7.04
CA ASN A 41 12.95 3.62 5.68
C ASN A 41 11.45 3.70 5.33
N ILE A 42 10.57 3.18 6.19
CA ILE A 42 9.12 3.17 5.98
C ILE A 42 8.46 4.17 6.92
N GLU A 43 7.87 5.22 6.35
CA GLU A 43 7.16 6.27 7.07
C GLU A 43 5.65 6.01 7.01
N TRP A 44 5.00 5.91 8.17
CA TRP A 44 3.56 5.76 8.26
C TRP A 44 2.89 7.11 8.52
N LYS A 45 1.95 7.47 7.64
CA LYS A 45 1.11 8.66 7.79
C LYS A 45 -0.34 8.25 8.00
N PHE A 46 -0.95 8.77 9.06
CA PHE A 46 -2.32 8.45 9.46
C PHE A 46 -3.25 9.65 9.27
N ASN A 47 -4.40 9.41 8.62
CA ASN A 47 -5.50 10.39 8.51
C ASN A 47 -5.06 11.79 8.00
N ILE A 48 -4.25 11.83 6.94
CA ILE A 48 -3.76 13.07 6.32
C ILE A 48 -4.82 13.77 5.47
N SER A 49 -4.67 15.09 5.32
CA SER A 49 -5.56 15.92 4.51
C SER A 49 -5.42 15.62 3.00
N ASN A 50 -6.34 16.14 2.19
CA ASN A 50 -6.25 15.98 0.73
C ASN A 50 -5.10 16.81 0.16
N GLU A 51 -4.81 17.97 0.74
CA GLU A 51 -3.67 18.81 0.39
C GLU A 51 -2.36 18.04 0.61
N GLU A 52 -2.20 17.41 1.78
CA GLU A 52 -1.03 16.57 2.07
C GLU A 52 -0.90 15.38 1.10
N LYS A 53 -2.02 14.74 0.73
CA LYS A 53 -2.00 13.66 -0.29
C LYS A 53 -1.50 14.18 -1.63
N ASN A 54 -1.98 15.35 -2.07
CA ASN A 54 -1.57 15.94 -3.34
C ASN A 54 -0.08 16.28 -3.33
N GLU A 55 0.44 16.82 -2.22
CA GLU A 55 1.87 17.06 -2.06
C GLU A 55 2.68 15.76 -2.16
N LEU A 56 2.25 14.71 -1.45
CA LEU A 56 2.90 13.41 -1.51
C LEU A 56 2.90 12.82 -2.92
N PHE A 57 1.77 12.89 -3.63
CA PHE A 57 1.69 12.43 -5.01
C PHE A 57 2.60 13.25 -5.95
N SER A 58 2.70 14.56 -5.74
CA SER A 58 3.56 15.43 -6.57
C SER A 58 5.05 15.15 -6.40
N GLN A 59 5.46 14.68 -5.22
CA GLN A 59 6.86 14.41 -4.87
C GLN A 59 7.23 12.92 -5.00
N ALA A 60 6.24 12.04 -5.15
CA ALA A 60 6.47 10.60 -5.23
C ALA A 60 7.12 10.21 -6.55
N LYS A 61 8.16 9.37 -6.48
CA LYS A 61 8.79 8.78 -7.68
C LYS A 61 7.92 7.71 -8.34
N ALA A 62 7.05 7.08 -7.56
CA ALA A 62 6.13 6.05 -8.00
C ALA A 62 4.98 5.96 -7.01
N PHE A 63 3.79 5.63 -7.51
CA PHE A 63 2.62 5.34 -6.70
C PHE A 63 2.34 3.84 -6.74
N LEU A 64 2.20 3.23 -5.56
CA LEU A 64 1.86 1.82 -5.41
C LEU A 64 0.44 1.72 -4.88
N PHE A 65 -0.49 1.33 -5.75
CA PHE A 65 -1.84 0.96 -5.37
C PHE A 65 -1.94 -0.55 -5.44
N PRO A 66 -1.89 -1.30 -4.32
CA PRO A 66 -2.14 -2.72 -4.36
C PRO A 66 -3.62 -2.93 -4.71
N PRO A 67 -3.96 -3.42 -5.92
CA PRO A 67 -5.36 -3.59 -6.29
C PRO A 67 -6.01 -4.65 -5.40
N GLU A 68 -7.24 -4.36 -5.00
CA GLU A 68 -8.18 -5.30 -4.41
C GLU A 68 -8.88 -6.01 -5.56
N GLU A 69 -8.27 -7.08 -6.07
CA GLU A 69 -8.97 -8.03 -6.94
C GLU A 69 -8.86 -9.40 -6.27
N ASP A 70 -9.86 -9.72 -5.46
CA ASP A 70 -10.38 -11.07 -5.48
C ASP A 70 -10.82 -11.34 -6.93
N PHE A 71 -10.41 -12.50 -7.46
CA PHE A 71 -10.55 -12.98 -8.84
C PHE A 71 -9.44 -12.59 -9.83
N GLY A 72 -8.37 -13.39 -9.77
CA GLY A 72 -7.74 -13.93 -10.98
C GLY A 72 -8.67 -14.88 -11.76
N LEU A 73 -9.96 -14.55 -11.89
CA LEU A 73 -10.94 -15.22 -12.72
C LEU A 73 -11.91 -14.20 -13.36
N VAL A 74 -11.43 -13.42 -14.33
CA VAL A 74 -12.15 -13.31 -15.61
C VAL A 74 -11.19 -13.55 -16.78
N PRO A 75 -10.47 -14.69 -16.88
CA PRO A 75 -10.19 -15.22 -18.20
C PRO A 75 -11.55 -15.64 -18.79
N ILE A 76 -11.85 -15.22 -20.01
CA ILE A 76 -13.02 -15.64 -20.83
C ILE A 76 -14.35 -14.88 -20.61
N GLU A 77 -14.36 -13.54 -20.57
CA GLU A 77 -15.53 -12.77 -21.06
C GLU A 77 -15.19 -11.64 -22.04
N ALA A 78 -13.91 -11.24 -22.14
CA ALA A 78 -13.44 -10.34 -23.20
C ALA A 78 -13.05 -11.05 -24.52
N MET A 79 -13.18 -12.38 -24.60
CA MET A 79 -13.07 -13.16 -25.86
C MET A 79 -14.44 -13.76 -26.27
N ALA A 80 -15.53 -13.08 -25.89
CA ALA A 80 -16.89 -13.45 -26.29
C ALA A 80 -17.66 -12.28 -26.94
N CYS A 81 -16.94 -11.34 -27.56
CA CYS A 81 -17.43 -10.44 -28.61
C CYS A 81 -16.25 -9.97 -29.47
#